data_AF-A0A6A5U2U9-F1
#
_entry.id   AF-A0A6A5U2U9-F1
#
_cell.length_a   1.000
_cell.length_b   1.000
_cell.length_c   1.000
_cell.angle_alpha   90.00
_cell.angle_beta   90.00
_cell.angle_gamma   90.00
#
_symmetry.space_group_name_H-M   'P 1'
#
loop_
_entity.id
_entity.type
_entity.pdbx_description
1 polymer ?
#
loop_
_entity_poly.entity_id
_entity_poly.type
_entity_poly.pdbx_seq_one_letter_code
_entity_poly.pdbx_strand_id
1 'polypeptide(L)'
;MNTSNTPQTEKLGTSEETPLKLTTPYFLSARTAIWIVSPNPVKVHGPDGTAITTFKCKHPAEISFQTNVHMMPSLGPAFSAGWKKIPDELKTQILGFNLTETEPISSADTSSLLGLYHHLRMTPEIASLSREVFYTTNTFSMRPEAIEPPEIIFLGYAPRPRLGYTVRFPKPGVNGCIRRIKIELGTANFRVT
;
A
#
# COMPACT_ATOMS: atom_id res chain seq x y z
N MET A 1 -29.83 24.65 -0.69
CA MET A 1 -28.64 25.29 -1.30
C MET A 1 -27.44 24.94 -0.44
N ASN A 2 -26.67 23.91 -0.81
CA ASN A 2 -25.45 23.53 -0.10
C ASN A 2 -24.28 24.30 -0.71
N THR A 3 -23.78 25.31 -0.02
CA THR A 3 -22.51 25.96 -0.36
C THR A 3 -21.38 24.99 -0.05
N SER A 4 -20.82 24.41 -1.11
CA SER A 4 -19.62 23.58 -1.08
C SER A 4 -18.45 24.40 -0.53
N ASN A 5 -18.22 24.32 0.78
CA ASN A 5 -16.98 24.76 1.42
C ASN A 5 -15.87 23.76 1.09
N THR A 6 -15.50 23.67 -0.19
CA THR A 6 -14.28 22.95 -0.56
C THR A 6 -13.12 23.78 -0.02
N PRO A 7 -12.33 23.27 0.94
CA PRO A 7 -11.27 24.04 1.58
C PRO A 7 -10.24 24.52 0.56
N GLN A 8 -9.54 25.60 0.87
CA GLN A 8 -8.60 26.38 0.05
C GLN A 8 -7.38 25.63 -0.57
N THR A 9 -7.42 24.30 -0.69
CA THR A 9 -6.34 23.47 -1.24
C THR A 9 -6.06 23.73 -2.72
N GLU A 10 -7.02 24.28 -3.47
CA GLU A 10 -6.84 24.58 -4.91
C GLU A 10 -5.75 25.63 -5.20
N LYS A 11 -5.35 26.44 -4.21
CA LYS A 11 -4.32 27.48 -4.38
C LYS A 11 -2.94 27.11 -3.84
N LEU A 12 -2.77 25.92 -3.25
CA LEU A 12 -1.47 25.55 -2.68
C LEU A 12 -0.49 25.10 -3.77
N GLY A 13 0.73 25.64 -3.72
CA GLY A 13 1.80 25.30 -4.65
C GLY A 13 1.71 25.99 -6.02
N THR A 14 0.81 26.96 -6.20
CA THR A 14 0.64 27.70 -7.46
C THR A 14 1.60 28.89 -7.61
N SER A 15 2.15 29.42 -6.52
CA SER A 15 3.12 30.53 -6.55
C SER A 15 4.18 30.41 -5.46
N GLU A 16 5.22 31.24 -5.56
CA GLU A 16 6.28 31.35 -4.56
C GLU A 16 5.76 31.84 -3.21
N GLU A 17 4.74 32.72 -3.18
CA GLU A 17 4.17 33.22 -1.91
C GLU A 17 3.30 32.18 -1.20
N THR A 18 2.73 31.23 -1.94
CA THR A 18 1.87 30.17 -1.41
C THR A 18 2.36 28.77 -1.79
N PRO A 19 3.60 28.38 -1.39
CA PRO A 19 4.16 27.10 -1.77
C PRO A 19 3.49 25.96 -1.01
N LEU A 20 3.43 24.78 -1.62
CA LEU A 20 2.96 23.58 -0.97
C LEU A 20 4.00 23.08 0.05
N LYS A 21 3.63 23.09 1.33
CA LYS A 21 4.46 22.51 2.39
C LYS A 21 4.37 20.99 2.37
N LEU A 22 5.39 20.34 1.83
CA LEU A 22 5.39 18.89 1.64
C LEU A 22 5.69 18.17 2.96
N THR A 23 4.63 17.74 3.65
CA THR A 23 4.67 16.99 4.91
C THR A 23 4.16 15.56 4.78
N THR A 24 3.39 15.29 3.72
CA THR A 24 2.83 13.99 3.38
C THR A 24 3.28 13.57 1.98
N PRO A 25 3.18 12.27 1.64
CA PRO A 25 3.31 11.81 0.26
C PRO A 25 2.49 12.66 -0.71
N TYR A 26 3.04 12.92 -1.90
CA TYR A 26 2.37 13.68 -2.94
C TYR A 26 2.66 13.09 -4.31
N PHE A 27 1.63 12.96 -5.14
CA PHE A 27 1.76 12.55 -6.53
C PHE A 27 1.79 13.79 -7.43
N LEU A 28 2.82 13.89 -8.25
CA LEU A 28 2.97 14.99 -9.20
C LEU A 28 2.98 14.43 -10.63
N SER A 29 2.02 14.90 -11.43
CA SER A 29 1.89 14.53 -12.84
C SER A 29 3.06 15.07 -13.67
N ALA A 30 3.38 14.35 -14.75
CA ALA A 30 4.40 14.75 -15.71
C ALA A 30 4.14 16.18 -16.23
N ARG A 31 5.22 16.95 -16.37
CA ARG A 31 5.24 18.33 -16.90
C ARG A 31 4.37 19.31 -16.11
N THR A 32 3.94 18.96 -14.90
CA THR A 32 3.31 19.90 -13.97
C THR A 32 4.40 20.55 -13.13
N ALA A 33 4.40 21.88 -13.08
CA ALA A 33 5.23 22.66 -12.18
C ALA A 33 4.48 22.91 -10.86
N ILE A 34 5.20 22.86 -9.75
CA ILE A 34 4.63 23.15 -8.43
C ILE A 34 5.68 23.82 -7.55
N TRP A 35 5.27 24.86 -6.82
CA TRP A 35 6.07 25.48 -5.79
C TRP A 35 5.97 24.68 -4.49
N ILE A 36 7.11 24.25 -3.94
CA ILE A 36 7.14 23.46 -2.72
C ILE A 36 8.14 23.98 -1.69
N VAL A 37 7.87 23.65 -0.44
CA VAL A 37 8.81 23.78 0.68
C VAL A 37 8.82 22.46 1.45
N SER A 38 10.01 21.93 1.73
CA SER A 38 10.16 20.79 2.62
C SER A 38 11.39 20.93 3.52
N PRO A 39 11.19 21.05 4.85
CA PRO A 39 12.31 21.15 5.79
C PRO A 39 13.09 19.83 5.92
N ASN A 40 12.50 18.71 5.50
CA ASN A 40 13.09 17.38 5.53
C ASN A 40 13.45 16.92 4.10
N PRO A 41 14.42 16.00 3.95
CA PRO A 41 14.69 15.37 2.66
C PRO A 41 13.44 14.73 2.07
N VAL A 42 13.20 14.94 0.77
CA VAL A 42 12.11 14.37 -0.02
C VAL A 42 12.71 13.38 -1.00
N LYS A 43 12.30 12.12 -0.91
CA LYS A 43 12.65 11.09 -1.89
C LYS A 43 11.67 11.14 -3.05
N VAL A 44 12.18 11.11 -4.26
CA VAL A 44 11.36 11.11 -5.48
C VAL A 44 11.43 9.72 -6.10
N HIS A 45 10.26 9.14 -6.33
CA HIS A 45 10.12 7.85 -6.97
C HIS A 45 9.41 7.99 -8.32
N GLY A 46 9.85 7.20 -9.30
CA GLY A 46 9.18 7.07 -10.60
C GLY A 46 7.85 6.31 -10.49
N PRO A 47 7.13 6.18 -11.62
CA PRO A 47 5.85 5.47 -11.66
C PRO A 47 5.98 3.98 -11.38
N ASP A 48 7.16 3.41 -11.60
CA ASP A 48 7.54 2.03 -11.27
C ASP A 48 8.06 1.87 -9.82
N GLY A 49 8.08 2.96 -9.05
CA GLY A 49 8.61 2.99 -7.69
C GLY A 49 10.13 3.08 -7.59
N THR A 50 10.85 3.16 -8.71
CA THR A 50 12.31 3.33 -8.70
C THR A 50 12.69 4.66 -8.08
N ALA A 51 13.74 4.70 -7.25
CA ALA A 51 14.21 5.94 -6.67
C ALA A 51 14.93 6.76 -7.75
N ILE A 52 14.43 7.97 -8.03
CA ILE A 52 14.98 8.88 -9.03
C ILE A 52 16.02 9.78 -8.37
N THR A 53 15.62 10.50 -7.32
CA THR A 53 16.48 11.49 -6.66
C THR A 53 16.02 11.76 -5.23
N THR A 54 16.81 12.52 -4.49
CA THR A 54 16.45 13.07 -3.18
C THR A 54 16.82 14.53 -3.14
N PHE A 55 15.90 15.39 -2.71
CA PHE A 55 16.16 16.83 -2.58
C PHE A 55 15.66 17.37 -1.24
N LYS A 56 16.08 18.60 -0.90
CA LYS A 56 15.64 19.32 0.30
C LYS A 56 15.52 20.80 -0.06
N CYS A 57 14.37 21.41 0.24
CA CYS A 57 14.10 22.82 -0.07
C CYS A 57 13.58 23.55 1.19
N LYS A 58 14.47 24.26 1.88
CA LYS A 58 14.09 25.11 3.03
C LYS A 58 13.35 26.38 2.62
N HIS A 59 13.59 26.84 1.40
CA HIS A 59 12.93 27.98 0.78
C HIS A 59 12.01 27.49 -0.34
N PRO A 60 10.98 28.27 -0.73
CA PRO A 60 10.10 27.93 -1.84
C PRO A 60 10.92 27.64 -3.09
N ALA A 61 10.64 26.53 -3.75
CA ALA A 61 11.28 26.14 -5.00
C ALA A 61 10.24 25.58 -5.95
N GLU A 62 10.26 26.05 -7.19
CA GLU A 62 9.48 25.46 -8.28
C GLU A 62 10.17 24.17 -8.76
N ILE A 63 9.42 23.08 -8.78
CA ILE A 63 9.88 21.78 -9.27
C ILE A 63 8.97 21.29 -10.39
N SER A 64 9.55 20.59 -11.36
CA SER A 64 8.81 19.87 -12.37
C SER A 64 9.59 18.62 -12.79
N PHE A 65 8.88 17.60 -13.29
CA PHE A 65 9.47 16.36 -13.77
C PHE A 65 8.91 16.01 -15.15
N GLN A 66 9.71 15.34 -15.97
CA GLN A 66 9.26 14.90 -17.30
C GLN A 66 8.32 13.67 -17.26
N THR A 67 8.30 12.97 -16.13
CA THR A 67 7.49 11.77 -15.88
C THR A 67 6.64 11.96 -14.62
N ASN A 68 5.64 11.09 -14.43
CA ASN A 68 4.87 11.05 -13.19
C ASN A 68 5.77 10.62 -12.02
N VAL A 69 5.68 11.31 -10.90
CA VAL A 69 6.50 10.99 -9.72
C VAL A 69 5.69 10.96 -8.43
N HIS A 70 6.17 10.14 -7.51
CA HIS A 70 5.74 10.13 -6.12
C HIS A 70 6.81 10.76 -5.24
N MET A 71 6.47 11.88 -4.61
CA MET A 71 7.33 12.56 -3.64
C MET A 71 7.00 12.07 -2.23
N MET A 72 8.02 11.58 -1.54
CA MET A 72 7.92 10.97 -0.20
C MET A 72 8.78 11.78 0.77
N PRO A 73 8.21 12.76 1.50
CA PRO A 73 8.96 13.48 2.52
C PRO A 73 9.39 12.50 3.62
N SER A 74 10.64 12.61 4.04
CA SER A 74 11.12 11.86 5.19
C SER A 74 10.45 12.36 6.47
N LEU A 75 10.06 11.43 7.32
CA LEU A 75 9.56 11.71 8.66
C LEU A 75 10.73 12.26 9.48
N GLY A 76 10.73 13.56 9.74
CA GLY A 76 11.81 14.22 10.46
C GLY A 76 11.94 13.74 11.92
N PRO A 77 13.02 14.12 12.63
CA PRO A 77 13.24 13.73 14.02
C PRO A 77 12.08 14.09 14.96
N ALA A 78 11.39 15.20 14.69
CA ALA A 78 10.23 15.63 15.45
C ALA A 78 9.06 14.63 15.37
N PHE A 79 8.82 14.03 14.20
CA PHE A 79 7.82 12.98 14.06
C PHE A 79 8.21 11.76 14.88
N SER A 80 9.46 11.29 14.77
CA SER A 80 9.92 10.14 15.55
C SER A 80 9.82 10.39 17.07
N ALA A 81 10.17 11.61 17.51
CA ALA A 81 10.02 12.00 18.91
C ALA A 81 8.56 12.06 19.36
N GLY A 82 7.66 12.53 18.50
CA GLY A 82 6.21 12.54 18.75
C GLY A 82 5.66 11.11 18.83
N TRP A 83 5.97 10.28 17.83
CA TRP A 83 5.53 8.89 17.74
C TRP A 83 5.93 8.07 18.96
N LYS A 84 7.17 8.23 19.44
CA LYS A 84 7.67 7.55 20.65
C LYS A 84 6.91 7.91 21.93
N LYS A 85 6.25 9.07 21.98
CA LYS A 85 5.45 9.50 23.14
C LYS A 85 4.02 8.96 23.11
N ILE A 86 3.58 8.41 21.98
CA ILE A 86 2.24 7.84 21.85
C ILE A 86 2.26 6.45 22.52
N PRO A 87 1.32 6.13 23.41
CA PRO A 87 1.12 4.77 23.92
C PRO A 87 0.87 3.77 22.78
N ASP A 88 1.32 2.53 22.94
CA ASP A 88 1.24 1.53 21.87
C ASP A 88 -0.20 1.21 21.47
N GLU A 89 -1.15 1.32 22.39
CA GLU A 89 -2.59 1.17 22.13
C GLU A 89 -3.11 2.24 21.16
N LEU A 90 -2.65 3.48 21.29
CA LEU A 90 -3.05 4.54 20.36
C LEU A 90 -2.34 4.39 19.01
N LYS A 91 -1.07 3.94 18.98
CA LYS A 91 -0.37 3.65 17.72
C LYS A 91 -1.09 2.55 16.93
N THR A 92 -1.49 1.47 17.61
CA THR A 92 -2.24 0.37 16.99
C THR A 92 -3.61 0.82 16.49
N GLN A 93 -4.32 1.69 17.22
CA GLN A 93 -5.58 2.29 16.73
C GLN A 93 -5.37 3.16 15.48
N ILE A 94 -4.36 4.04 15.48
CA ILE A 94 -4.04 4.89 14.33
C ILE A 94 -3.71 4.05 13.10
N LEU A 95 -2.87 3.04 13.26
CA LEU A 95 -2.51 2.14 12.16
C LEU A 95 -3.69 1.26 11.75
N GLY A 96 -4.48 0.78 12.71
CA GLY A 96 -5.65 -0.07 12.49
C GLY A 96 -6.72 0.64 11.66
N PHE A 97 -6.93 1.93 11.88
CA PHE A 97 -7.84 2.75 11.07
C PHE A 97 -7.45 2.77 9.59
N ASN A 98 -6.15 2.82 9.27
CA ASN A 98 -5.66 2.89 7.89
C ASN A 98 -5.42 1.52 7.24
N LEU A 99 -5.27 0.47 8.05
CA LEU A 99 -4.81 -0.85 7.58
C LEU A 99 -5.87 -1.94 7.72
N THR A 100 -7.00 -1.69 8.37
CA THR A 100 -8.07 -2.69 8.56
C THR A 100 -9.16 -2.47 7.52
N GLU A 101 -9.31 -3.46 6.65
CA GLU A 101 -10.38 -3.55 5.67
C GLU A 101 -11.62 -4.19 6.29
N THR A 102 -12.79 -3.67 5.91
CA THR A 102 -14.07 -4.27 6.32
C THR A 102 -14.36 -5.56 5.56
N GLU A 103 -13.90 -5.64 4.31
CA GLU A 103 -14.12 -6.79 3.44
C GLU A 103 -12.91 -7.74 3.43
N PRO A 104 -13.12 -9.06 3.23
CA PRO A 104 -12.01 -10.00 3.13
C PRO A 104 -11.05 -9.68 1.98
N ILE A 105 -9.76 -9.58 2.30
CA ILE A 105 -8.70 -9.28 1.33
C ILE A 105 -8.45 -10.51 0.46
N SER A 106 -8.64 -10.36 -0.85
CA SER A 106 -8.35 -11.40 -1.83
C SER A 106 -6.93 -11.27 -2.38
N SER A 107 -6.39 -12.33 -2.99
CA SER A 107 -5.08 -12.29 -3.65
C SER A 107 -4.99 -11.30 -4.81
N ALA A 108 -6.13 -10.94 -5.42
CA ALA A 108 -6.20 -9.99 -6.53
C ALA A 108 -6.22 -8.53 -6.07
N ASP A 109 -6.45 -8.28 -4.78
CA ASP A 109 -6.54 -6.93 -4.25
C ASP A 109 -5.16 -6.35 -3.92
N THR A 110 -4.63 -5.56 -4.85
CA THR A 110 -3.36 -4.86 -4.69
C THR A 110 -3.47 -3.57 -3.89
N SER A 111 -4.69 -3.03 -3.73
CA SER A 111 -4.91 -1.72 -3.10
C SER A 111 -4.67 -1.78 -1.58
N SER A 112 -5.23 -2.79 -0.92
CA SER A 112 -5.00 -3.06 0.51
C SER A 112 -3.52 -3.27 0.83
N LEU A 113 -2.79 -3.95 -0.06
CA LEU A 113 -1.34 -4.16 0.10
C LEU A 113 -0.54 -2.87 -0.09
N LEU A 114 -1.01 -1.94 -0.93
CA LEU A 114 -0.34 -0.65 -1.12
C LEU A 114 -0.35 0.18 0.16
N GLY A 115 -1.46 0.17 0.90
CA GLY A 115 -1.57 0.80 2.22
C GLY A 115 -0.56 0.23 3.20
N LEU A 116 -0.42 -1.10 3.27
CA LEU A 116 0.61 -1.74 4.09
C LEU A 116 2.03 -1.38 3.64
N TYR A 117 2.34 -1.46 2.34
CA TYR A 117 3.68 -1.17 1.82
C TYR A 117 4.14 0.25 2.09
N HIS A 118 3.21 1.21 2.11
CA HIS A 118 3.51 2.57 2.52
C HIS A 118 4.10 2.62 3.93
N HIS A 119 3.43 1.99 4.90
CA HIS A 119 3.85 1.98 6.29
C HIS A 119 5.11 1.15 6.53
N LEU A 120 5.29 0.05 5.78
CA LEU A 120 6.51 -0.77 5.84
C LEU A 120 7.78 -0.02 5.41
N ARG A 121 7.64 1.10 4.69
CA ARG A 121 8.75 1.97 4.26
C ARG A 121 9.01 3.15 5.20
N MET A 122 8.29 3.25 6.31
CA MET A 122 8.49 4.29 7.33
C MET A 122 9.62 3.91 8.30
N THR A 123 9.43 4.06 9.61
CA THR A 123 10.40 3.63 10.62
C THR A 123 10.28 2.12 10.87
N PRO A 124 11.35 1.45 11.35
CA PRO A 124 11.27 0.03 11.68
C PRO A 124 10.17 -0.32 12.69
N GLU A 125 9.92 0.58 13.65
CA GLU A 125 8.84 0.44 14.63
C GLU A 125 7.46 0.46 13.97
N ILE A 126 7.19 1.45 13.10
CA ILE A 126 5.93 1.53 12.36
C ILE A 126 5.79 0.29 11.46
N ALA A 127 6.85 -0.09 10.75
CA ALA A 127 6.82 -1.25 9.87
C ALA A 127 6.47 -2.55 10.63
N SER A 128 7.04 -2.74 11.83
CA SER A 128 6.74 -3.89 12.68
C SER A 128 5.28 -3.87 13.14
N LEU A 129 4.83 -2.73 13.68
CA LEU A 129 3.47 -2.60 14.22
C LEU A 129 2.40 -2.67 13.14
N SER A 130 2.63 -2.04 11.97
CA SER A 130 1.73 -2.12 10.82
C SER A 130 1.59 -3.54 10.30
N ARG A 131 2.66 -4.32 10.27
CA ARG A 131 2.61 -5.73 9.89
C ARG A 131 1.75 -6.52 10.87
N GLU A 132 1.96 -6.34 12.17
CA GLU A 132 1.20 -7.01 13.21
C GLU A 132 -0.29 -6.66 13.11
N VAL A 133 -0.63 -5.38 13.08
CA VAL A 133 -2.02 -4.89 12.95
C VAL A 133 -2.65 -5.46 11.69
N PHE A 134 -2.02 -5.29 10.52
CA PHE A 134 -2.59 -5.73 9.24
C PHE A 134 -2.91 -7.22 9.21
N TYR A 135 -2.01 -8.10 9.68
CA TYR A 135 -2.25 -9.54 9.61
C TYR A 135 -3.15 -10.10 10.73
N THR A 136 -3.32 -9.36 11.83
CA THR A 136 -4.17 -9.78 12.95
C THR A 136 -5.60 -9.27 12.83
N THR A 137 -5.83 -8.08 12.26
CA THR A 137 -7.17 -7.48 12.17
C THR A 137 -7.91 -7.87 10.90
N ASN A 138 -7.22 -7.99 9.77
CA ASN A 138 -7.84 -8.31 8.48
C ASN A 138 -8.22 -9.79 8.35
N THR A 139 -9.24 -10.04 7.53
CA THR A 139 -9.61 -11.38 7.10
C THR A 139 -9.10 -11.61 5.69
N PHE A 140 -8.43 -12.74 5.44
CA PHE A 140 -7.91 -13.08 4.12
C PHE A 140 -8.82 -14.11 3.43
N SER A 141 -9.28 -13.79 2.23
CA SER A 141 -10.05 -14.70 1.40
C SER A 141 -9.12 -15.62 0.61
N MET A 142 -9.28 -16.92 0.81
CA MET A 142 -8.58 -17.97 0.09
C MET A 142 -9.55 -18.66 -0.85
N ARG A 143 -9.27 -18.57 -2.15
CA ARG A 143 -9.95 -19.38 -3.17
C ARG A 143 -9.02 -20.50 -3.61
N PRO A 144 -9.50 -21.75 -3.65
CA PRO A 144 -8.77 -22.84 -4.27
C PRO A 144 -8.52 -22.46 -5.74
N GLU A 145 -7.26 -22.32 -6.13
CA GLU A 145 -6.90 -22.16 -7.53
C GLU A 145 -6.77 -23.56 -8.13
N ALA A 146 -7.55 -23.82 -9.18
CA ALA A 146 -7.40 -25.05 -9.95
C ALA A 146 -6.01 -25.03 -10.57
N ILE A 147 -5.21 -26.04 -10.24
CA ILE A 147 -3.93 -26.24 -10.90
C ILE A 147 -4.28 -26.93 -12.21
N GLU A 148 -4.22 -26.18 -13.31
CA GLU A 148 -4.22 -26.82 -14.62
C GLU A 148 -3.04 -27.81 -14.62
N PRO A 149 -3.28 -29.10 -14.87
CA PRO A 149 -2.18 -30.04 -14.95
C PRO A 149 -1.21 -29.52 -16.01
N PRO A 150 0.11 -29.51 -15.76
CA PRO A 150 1.06 -29.16 -16.79
C PRO A 150 0.75 -30.01 -18.02
N GLU A 151 0.77 -29.43 -19.22
CA GLU A 151 0.62 -30.16 -20.49
C GLU A 151 1.80 -31.13 -20.66
N ILE A 152 1.79 -32.23 -19.93
CA ILE A 152 2.78 -33.27 -20.13
C ILE A 152 2.27 -34.11 -21.29
N ILE A 153 2.83 -33.86 -22.48
CA ILE A 153 2.64 -34.69 -23.67
C ILE A 153 3.34 -36.03 -23.40
N PHE A 154 2.66 -36.94 -22.70
CA PHE A 154 3.11 -38.32 -22.58
C PHE A 154 2.66 -39.10 -23.82
N LEU A 155 3.63 -39.69 -24.52
CA LEU A 155 3.46 -40.55 -25.69
C LEU A 155 2.60 -41.78 -25.35
N GLY A 156 1.28 -41.66 -25.49
CA GLY A 156 0.36 -42.81 -25.62
C GLY A 156 -0.47 -43.21 -24.39
N TYR A 157 -0.37 -42.51 -23.26
CA TYR A 157 -1.26 -42.74 -22.11
C TYR A 157 -1.94 -41.43 -21.72
N ALA A 158 -3.28 -41.37 -21.80
CA ALA A 158 -4.04 -40.25 -21.26
C ALA A 158 -4.10 -40.39 -19.72
N PRO A 159 -3.37 -39.57 -18.94
CA PRO A 159 -3.52 -39.60 -17.49
C PRO A 159 -4.91 -39.05 -17.15
N ARG A 160 -5.59 -39.69 -16.19
CA ARG A 160 -6.80 -39.08 -15.60
C ARG A 160 -6.37 -37.77 -14.93
N PRO A 161 -6.91 -36.61 -15.33
CA PRO A 161 -6.54 -35.36 -14.69
C PRO A 161 -7.00 -35.42 -13.23
N ARG A 162 -6.05 -35.53 -12.30
CA ARG A 162 -6.32 -35.22 -10.90
C ARG A 162 -6.37 -33.71 -10.83
N LEU A 163 -7.56 -33.12 -10.65
CA LEU A 163 -7.65 -31.71 -10.29
C LEU A 163 -6.96 -31.53 -8.94
N GLY A 164 -5.74 -31.01 -8.97
CA GLY A 164 -5.06 -30.51 -7.78
C GLY A 164 -5.58 -29.11 -7.48
N TYR A 165 -5.85 -28.82 -6.22
CA TYR A 165 -6.12 -27.47 -5.76
C TYR A 165 -4.98 -27.03 -4.86
N THR A 166 -4.45 -25.83 -5.09
CA THR A 166 -3.51 -25.20 -4.16
C THR A 166 -4.07 -23.90 -3.63
N VAL A 167 -3.80 -23.64 -2.37
CA VAL A 167 -4.00 -22.34 -1.74
C VAL A 167 -2.67 -21.61 -1.80
N ARG A 168 -2.54 -20.66 -2.73
CA ARG A 168 -1.28 -19.92 -2.95
C ARG A 168 -1.14 -18.66 -2.11
N PHE A 169 -2.24 -18.20 -1.52
CA PHE A 169 -2.30 -16.94 -0.80
C PHE A 169 -2.69 -17.16 0.65
N PRO A 170 -2.05 -16.47 1.61
CA PRO A 170 -0.91 -15.55 1.45
C PRO A 170 0.45 -16.26 1.44
N LYS A 171 1.54 -15.48 1.24
CA LYS A 171 2.91 -16.02 1.17
C LYS A 171 3.25 -16.82 2.45
N PRO A 172 3.90 -17.99 2.35
CA PRO A 172 4.20 -18.84 3.52
C PRO A 172 4.91 -18.12 4.67
N GLY A 173 5.78 -17.16 4.36
CA GLY A 173 6.53 -16.38 5.36
C GLY A 173 5.68 -15.50 6.28
N VAL A 174 4.40 -15.28 5.98
CA VAL A 174 3.48 -14.51 6.84
C VAL A 174 2.41 -15.39 7.50
N ASN A 175 2.40 -16.70 7.26
CA ASN A 175 1.40 -17.63 7.81
C ASN A 175 1.29 -17.55 9.33
N GLY A 176 2.42 -17.38 10.04
CA GLY A 176 2.44 -17.24 11.49
C GLY A 176 1.79 -15.95 12.02
N CYS A 177 1.62 -14.94 11.17
CA CYS A 177 1.03 -13.65 11.53
C CYS A 177 -0.48 -13.60 11.28
N ILE A 178 -1.01 -14.44 10.40
CA ILE A 178 -2.42 -14.41 10.02
C ILE A 178 -3.28 -15.04 11.10
N ARG A 179 -4.36 -14.35 11.45
CA ARG A 179 -5.31 -14.79 12.48
C ARG A 179 -6.69 -15.15 11.94
N ARG A 180 -7.04 -14.67 10.75
CA ARG A 180 -8.39 -14.79 10.19
C ARG A 180 -8.32 -15.18 8.72
N ILE A 181 -8.91 -16.32 8.39
CA ILE A 181 -8.97 -16.87 7.04
C ILE A 181 -10.43 -17.18 6.72
N LYS A 182 -10.87 -16.75 5.54
CA LYS A 182 -12.13 -17.15 4.94
C LYS A 182 -11.82 -18.02 3.72
N ILE A 183 -12.26 -19.27 3.73
CA ILE A 183 -12.10 -20.17 2.58
C ILE A 183 -13.37 -20.10 1.75
N GLU A 184 -13.25 -19.65 0.50
CA GLU A 184 -14.35 -19.64 -0.47
C GLU A 184 -14.22 -20.85 -1.37
N LEU A 185 -14.90 -21.94 -1.01
CA LEU A 185 -15.11 -23.07 -1.91
C LEU A 185 -16.07 -22.56 -3.00
N GLY A 186 -15.58 -22.47 -4.24
CA GLY A 186 -16.41 -22.03 -5.36
C GLY A 186 -17.72 -22.83 -5.43
N THR A 187 -18.75 -22.27 -6.06
CA THR A 187 -20.00 -22.98 -6.39
C THR A 187 -19.72 -24.05 -7.45
N ALA A 188 -18.92 -25.06 -7.11
CA ALA A 188 -18.92 -26.30 -7.86
C ALA A 188 -20.28 -26.93 -7.58
N ASN A 189 -21.15 -26.94 -8.60
CA ASN A 189 -22.34 -27.76 -8.61
C ASN A 189 -21.86 -29.22 -8.57
N PHE A 190 -21.70 -29.78 -7.37
CA PHE A 190 -21.46 -31.21 -7.21
C PHE A 190 -22.73 -31.93 -7.65
N ARG A 191 -22.76 -32.38 -8.90
CA ARG A 191 -23.70 -33.42 -9.31
C ARG A 191 -23.23 -34.72 -8.66
N VAL A 192 -23.92 -35.10 -7.59
CA VAL A 192 -23.85 -36.46 -7.06
C VAL A 192 -24.54 -37.35 -8.10
N THR A 193 -23.75 -38.08 -8.88
CA THR A 193 -24.22 -39.23 -9.69
C THR A 193 -24.07 -40.50 -8.90
#